data_AF-A0A9E2H5C7-F1
#
_entry.id   AF-A0A9E2H5C7-F1
#
_cell.length_a   1.000
_cell.length_b   1.000
_cell.length_c   1.000
_cell.angle_alpha   90.00
_cell.angle_beta   90.00
_cell.angle_gamma   90.00
#
_symmetry.space_group_name_H-M   'P 1'
#
loop_
_entity.id
_entity.type
_entity.pdbx_description
1 polymer ?
#
loop_
_entity_poly.entity_id
_entity_poly.type
_entity_poly.pdbx_seq_one_letter_code
_entity_poly.pdbx_strand_id
1 'polypeptide(L)' 'MSSHMILRRNQPFCQLVVPDHKELDRGTLRAIISQSCLSVDEFQNLL' A
#
# COMPACT_ATOMS: atom_id res chain seq x y z
N MET A 1 8.98 18.08 3.80
CA MET A 1 9.48 16.80 4.33
C MET A 1 8.39 15.77 4.06
N SER A 2 8.67 14.76 3.24
CA SER A 2 7.68 13.71 2.94
C SER A 2 7.62 12.76 4.12
N SER A 3 6.47 12.70 4.79
CA SER A 3 6.22 11.74 5.87
C SER A 3 5.87 10.38 5.25
N HIS A 4 6.33 9.30 5.86
CA HIS A 4 6.06 7.94 5.43
C HIS A 4 5.75 7.05 6.63
N MET A 5 4.85 6.09 6.44
CA MET A 5 4.51 5.04 7.38
C MET A 5 5.06 3.70 6.88
N ILE A 6 5.45 2.83 7.81
CA ILE A 6 5.85 1.45 7.51
C ILE A 6 4.74 0.54 8.01
N LEU A 7 4.12 -0.23 7.11
CA LEU A 7 3.12 -1.23 7.44
C LEU A 7 3.71 -2.62 7.32
N ARG A 8 3.36 -3.51 8.27
CA ARG A 8 3.80 -4.90 8.29
C ARG A 8 2.63 -5.83 8.61
N ARG A 9 2.47 -6.87 7.80
CA ARG A 9 1.58 -8.02 8.01
C ARG A 9 2.42 -9.27 8.21
N ASN A 10 2.08 -10.10 9.20
CA ASN A 10 2.85 -11.31 9.49
C ASN A 10 2.48 -12.50 8.61
N GLN A 11 1.19 -12.68 8.25
CA GLN A 11 0.71 -13.80 7.43
C GLN A 11 -0.40 -13.34 6.46
N PRO A 12 -0.23 -13.55 5.14
CA PRO A 12 1.06 -13.77 4.48
C PRO A 12 2.00 -12.59 4.77
N PHE A 13 3.29 -12.87 4.90
CA PHE A 13 4.28 -11.84 5.25
C PHE A 13 4.30 -10.76 4.17
N CYS A 14 4.16 -9.50 4.59
CA CYS A 14 4.29 -8.34 3.71
C CYS A 14 4.76 -7.15 4.55
N GLN A 15 5.65 -6.33 3.99
CA GLN A 15 6.07 -5.07 4.57
C GLN A 15 6.17 -4.03 3.45
N LEU A 16 5.54 -2.87 3.64
CA LEU A 16 5.49 -1.80 2.65
C LEU A 16 5.66 -0.43 3.29
N VAL A 17 6.16 0.52 2.50
CA VAL A 17 6.26 1.93 2.89
C VAL A 17 5.15 2.70 2.19
N VAL A 18 4.29 3.33 2.97
CA VAL A 18 3.16 4.13 2.49
C VAL A 18 3.45 5.60 2.76
N PRO A 19 3.49 6.45 1.74
CA PRO A 19 3.54 7.89 1.95
C PRO A 19 2.33 8.40 2.74
N ASP A 20 2.58 9.24 3.74
CA ASP A 20 1.55 9.82 4.59
C ASP A 20 1.08 11.17 4.03
N HIS A 21 0.33 11.10 2.93
CA HIS A 21 -0.33 12.25 2.33
C HIS A 21 -1.75 11.89 1.91
N LYS A 22 -2.63 12.90 1.92
CA LYS A 22 -4.06 12.72 1.66
C LYS A 22 -4.39 12.23 0.25
N GLU A 23 -3.57 12.56 -0.74
CA GLU A 23 -3.82 12.24 -2.15
C GLU A 23 -2.61 11.56 -2.78
N LEU A 24 -2.71 10.28 -3.11
CA LEU A 24 -1.69 9.52 -3.82
C LEU A 24 -1.83 9.72 -5.33
N ASP A 25 -0.71 9.96 -6.02
CA ASP A 25 -0.71 9.85 -7.47
C ASP A 25 -0.94 8.39 -7.90
N ARG A 26 -1.39 8.21 -9.14
CA ARG A 26 -1.75 6.89 -9.68
C ARG A 26 -0.57 5.92 -9.74
N GLY A 27 0.65 6.41 -10.00
CA GLY A 27 1.85 5.59 -10.08
C GLY A 27 2.21 5.02 -8.70
N THR A 28 2.20 5.89 -7.70
CA THR A 28 2.44 5.56 -6.30
C THR A 28 1.38 4.58 -5.77
N LEU A 29 0.10 4.85 -6.02
CA LEU A 29 -0.98 3.93 -5.62
C LEU A 29 -0.81 2.54 -6.27
N ARG A 30 -0.50 2.50 -7.57
CA ARG A 30 -0.27 1.23 -8.28
C ARG A 30 0.92 0.46 -7.71
N ALA A 31 2.01 1.15 -7.37
CA ALA A 31 3.18 0.55 -6.74
C ALA A 31 2.83 -0.06 -5.38
N ILE A 32 2.09 0.66 -4.54
CA ILE A 32 1.63 0.18 -3.22
C ILE A 32 0.78 -1.08 -3.36
N ILE A 33 -0.24 -1.07 -4.24
CA ILE A 33 -1.09 -2.25 -4.46
C ILE A 33 -0.24 -3.44 -4.92
N SER A 34 0.68 -3.24 -5.87
CA SER A 34 1.55 -4.31 -6.37
C SER A 34 2.47 -4.91 -5.30
N GLN A 35 2.90 -4.12 -4.31
CA GLN A 35 3.78 -4.55 -3.21
C GLN A 35 3.02 -5.13 -2.02
N SER A 36 1.71 -4.90 -1.92
CA SER A 36 0.88 -5.29 -0.78
C SER A 36 0.62 -6.80 -0.65
N CYS A 37 1.09 -7.60 -1.62
CA CYS A 37 0.74 -9.02 -1.75
C CYS A 37 -0.79 -9.23 -1.74
N LEU A 38 -1.53 -8.31 -2.34
CA LEU A 38 -2.96 -8.42 -2.65
C LEU A 38 -3.12 -8.33 -4.16
N SER A 39 -4.10 -9.06 -4.69
CA SER A 39 -4.65 -8.78 -6.01
C SER A 39 -5.41 -7.45 -6.01
N VAL A 40 -5.65 -6.90 -7.20
CA VAL A 40 -6.45 -5.67 -7.36
C VAL A 40 -7.86 -5.87 -6.80
N ASP A 41 -8.46 -7.05 -7.03
CA ASP A 41 -9.80 -7.38 -6.55
C ASP A 41 -9.85 -7.49 -5.02
N GLU A 42 -8.88 -8.16 -4.40
CA GLU A 42 -8.77 -8.22 -2.93
C GLU A 42 -8.60 -6.83 -2.33
N PHE A 43 -7.80 -5.97 -2.95
CA PHE A 43 -7.62 -4.59 -2.51
C PHE A 43 -8.93 -3.79 -2.61
N GLN A 44 -9.68 -3.95 -3.71
CA GLN A 44 -10.95 -3.25 -3.91
C GLN A 44 -12.03 -3.65 -2.89
N ASN A 45 -11.99 -4.89 -2.39
CA ASN A 45 -12.92 -5.39 -1.39
C ASN A 45 -12.66 -4.88 0.05
N LEU A 46 -11.64 -4.04 0.27
CA LEU A 46 -11.31 -3.46 1.59
C LEU A 46 -11.99 -2.09 1.86
N LEU A 47 -12.78 -1.57 0.90
CA LEU A 47 -13.50 -0.30 0.97
C LEU A 47 -14.99 -0.52 1.20
#